data_AF-A0A0D3IIY1-F1
#
_entry.id   AF-A0A0D3IIY1-F1
#
_cell.length_a   1.000
_cell.length_b   1.000
_cell.length_c   1.000
_cell.angle_alpha   90.00
_cell.angle_beta   90.00
_cell.angle_gamma   90.00
#
_symmetry.space_group_name_H-M   'P 1'
#
loop_
_entity.id
_entity.type
_entity.pdbx_description
1 polymer ?
#
loop_
_entity_poly.entity_id
_entity_poly.type
_entity_poly.pdbx_seq_one_letter_code
_entity_poly.pdbx_strand_id
1 'polypeptide(L)'
;MVEPLKAVSPPKLIMRSSLRAFGPDGAFREGLRSAFNLEPSDVGPLRLSALGGCAVIAAYGIATPLLEVVALSLGIDLLPLVHVGQTFLCVAVNPLYQYAQRWVLPIRLIGIAYRVIATLLLALTALAASWPHSRAVAYCLAVYGGIVAVYPPVLYDSFLASVHTRPEAKRVYGIIYFAKQSGLLLGSFVAGLLFERFGPQITLVACAMYEATVHLVHCRSASFDEGEEGSEGAENGKGGGGRCAAGSHDGRGDDSGGHADCDAPDSQASGARAESCCSFAFGGVCIIARDRTLRWLAAQHFVSAMITSGIWYERAELLTSGFASDAERVEVIAKLQLAYGVITLPVQLLLFARLMRSCGYRSMLAVTPCTLIVGLITSIVHPGLAAILVLDTLRRASDYSISMPALDTLYCDLHSDTLWLGRPVIKTLIGPLATLCAAAVFTLSCLVGVQPRYRQCWLLLLSLALTATHWRLSVLGGRSERPTSELEKPRQVLGVFV
;
A
#
# COMPACT_ATOMS: atom_id res chain seq x y z
N MET A 1 -12.25 -52.76 -57.37
CA MET A 1 -11.12 -52.55 -56.45
C MET A 1 -10.75 -51.09 -56.52
N VAL A 2 -11.27 -50.30 -55.58
CA VAL A 2 -11.05 -48.85 -55.50
C VAL A 2 -10.09 -48.64 -54.33
N GLU A 3 -8.86 -48.23 -54.64
CA GLU A 3 -7.85 -47.84 -53.67
C GLU A 3 -7.85 -46.30 -53.60
N PRO A 4 -8.09 -45.67 -52.44
CA PRO A 4 -8.20 -44.22 -52.38
C PRO A 4 -6.81 -43.55 -52.32
N LEU A 5 -6.59 -42.63 -53.25
CA LEU A 5 -5.50 -41.65 -53.22
C LEU A 5 -5.55 -40.83 -51.92
N LYS A 6 -4.44 -40.85 -51.18
CA LYS A 6 -4.17 -39.97 -50.03
C LYS A 6 -4.37 -38.50 -50.43
N ALA A 7 -5.38 -37.85 -49.85
CA ALA A 7 -5.55 -36.41 -49.94
C ALA A 7 -4.42 -35.72 -49.16
N VAL A 8 -3.54 -35.03 -49.88
CA VAL A 8 -2.60 -34.06 -49.31
C VAL A 8 -3.41 -32.82 -48.92
N SER A 9 -3.54 -32.58 -47.61
CA SER A 9 -4.17 -31.35 -47.10
C SER A 9 -3.33 -30.12 -47.48
N PRO A 10 -3.94 -28.99 -47.89
CA PRO A 10 -3.18 -27.77 -48.17
C PRO A 10 -2.49 -27.26 -46.89
N PRO A 11 -1.32 -26.61 -46.99
CA PRO A 11 -0.64 -26.04 -45.84
C PRO A 11 -1.56 -24.97 -45.23
N LYS A 12 -2.00 -25.20 -43.99
CA LYS A 12 -2.65 -24.17 -43.18
C LYS A 12 -1.66 -23.03 -43.05
N LEU A 13 -1.95 -21.91 -43.71
CA LEU A 13 -1.26 -20.64 -43.58
C LEU A 13 -1.00 -20.35 -42.09
N ILE A 14 0.24 -20.54 -41.64
CA ILE A 14 0.75 -20.01 -40.38
C ILE A 14 0.95 -18.51 -40.61
N MET A 15 -0.15 -17.77 -40.62
CA MET A 15 -0.17 -16.32 -40.84
C MET A 15 -1.06 -15.66 -39.79
N ARG A 16 -0.96 -16.12 -38.53
CA ARG A 16 -1.60 -15.49 -37.36
C ARG A 16 -0.63 -15.11 -36.24
N SER A 17 0.65 -15.46 -36.36
CA SER A 17 1.69 -15.13 -35.36
C SER A 17 2.49 -13.87 -35.69
N SER A 18 2.65 -13.50 -36.96
CA SER A 18 3.54 -12.40 -37.36
C SER A 18 2.89 -10.99 -37.28
N LEU A 19 1.56 -10.88 -37.40
CA LEU A 19 0.86 -9.58 -37.34
C LEU A 19 0.62 -9.05 -35.91
N ARG A 20 0.91 -9.83 -34.86
CA ARG A 20 0.94 -9.33 -33.47
C ARG A 20 2.26 -8.68 -33.07
N ALA A 21 3.30 -8.78 -33.92
CA ALA A 21 4.60 -8.16 -33.67
C ALA A 21 4.61 -6.64 -34.00
N PHE A 22 3.67 -6.17 -34.84
CA PHE A 22 3.54 -4.76 -35.24
C PHE A 22 2.24 -4.11 -34.77
N GLY A 23 1.76 -4.48 -33.58
CA GLY A 23 0.80 -3.67 -32.83
C GLY A 23 1.52 -2.77 -31.81
N PRO A 24 0.87 -1.71 -31.29
CA PRO A 24 1.40 -0.92 -30.18
C PRO A 24 1.74 -1.79 -28.94
N ASP A 25 1.22 -3.01 -28.88
CA ASP A 25 1.52 -4.04 -27.88
C ASP A 25 2.84 -4.81 -28.06
N GLY A 26 3.49 -4.76 -29.23
CA GLY A 26 4.69 -5.57 -29.54
C GLY A 26 5.97 -4.87 -29.06
N ALA A 27 6.27 -3.72 -29.65
CA ALA A 27 7.47 -2.94 -29.35
C ALA A 27 7.49 -2.39 -27.91
N PHE A 28 6.32 -1.96 -27.38
CA PHE A 28 6.20 -1.51 -26.00
C PHE A 28 6.42 -2.66 -25.01
N ARG A 29 5.94 -3.87 -25.34
CA ARG A 29 6.10 -5.07 -24.52
C ARG A 29 7.53 -5.58 -24.54
N GLU A 30 8.21 -5.54 -25.68
CA GLU A 30 9.64 -5.87 -25.79
C GLU A 30 10.54 -4.83 -25.10
N GLY A 31 10.21 -3.54 -25.19
CA GLY A 31 10.90 -2.47 -24.47
C GLY A 31 10.75 -2.59 -22.94
N LEU A 32 9.55 -2.86 -22.45
CA LEU A 32 9.31 -3.12 -21.01
C LEU A 32 9.99 -4.41 -20.53
N ARG A 33 9.98 -5.47 -21.35
CA ARG A 33 10.67 -6.74 -21.04
C ARG A 33 12.18 -6.53 -20.90
N SER A 34 12.78 -5.81 -21.85
CA SER A 34 14.20 -5.47 -21.84
C SER A 34 14.59 -4.60 -20.63
N ALA A 35 13.75 -3.64 -20.25
CA ALA A 35 14.04 -2.71 -19.16
C ALA A 35 13.89 -3.32 -17.75
N PHE A 36 12.92 -4.22 -17.56
CA PHE A 36 12.54 -4.78 -16.24
C PHE A 36 12.85 -6.27 -16.04
N ASN A 37 13.42 -6.95 -17.04
CA ASN A 37 13.80 -8.36 -16.99
C ASN A 37 12.62 -9.28 -16.55
N LEU A 38 11.50 -9.13 -17.27
CA LEU A 38 10.22 -9.82 -17.00
C LEU A 38 10.13 -11.14 -17.77
N GLU A 39 9.71 -12.22 -17.10
CA GLU A 39 9.45 -13.51 -17.75
C GLU A 39 8.14 -13.46 -18.57
N PRO A 40 8.02 -14.23 -19.66
CA PRO A 40 6.81 -14.23 -20.51
C PRO A 40 5.53 -14.65 -19.79
N SER A 41 5.63 -15.53 -18.79
CA SER A 41 4.54 -16.03 -17.92
C SER A 41 3.95 -14.94 -17.02
N ASP A 42 4.77 -14.00 -16.56
CA ASP A 42 4.38 -13.06 -15.50
C ASP A 42 3.57 -11.86 -16.03
N VAL A 43 3.60 -11.63 -17.35
CA VAL A 43 3.04 -10.41 -17.97
C VAL A 43 1.52 -10.32 -17.82
N GLY A 44 0.80 -11.44 -17.91
CA GLY A 44 -0.66 -11.47 -17.78
C GLY A 44 -1.11 -11.09 -16.36
N PRO A 45 -0.67 -11.85 -15.34
CA PRO A 45 -0.98 -11.54 -13.95
C PRO A 45 -0.52 -10.13 -13.54
N LEU A 46 0.66 -9.70 -13.98
CA LEU A 46 1.20 -8.35 -13.73
C LEU A 46 0.25 -7.25 -14.23
N ARG A 47 -0.28 -7.38 -15.45
CA ARG A 47 -1.21 -6.38 -16.02
C ARG A 47 -2.48 -6.24 -15.20
N LEU A 48 -3.05 -7.35 -14.75
CA LEU A 48 -4.26 -7.35 -13.92
C LEU A 48 -4.00 -6.73 -12.54
N SER A 49 -2.85 -7.00 -11.93
CA SER A 49 -2.43 -6.34 -10.68
C SER A 49 -2.16 -4.84 -10.87
N ALA A 50 -1.57 -4.43 -11.99
CA ALA A 50 -1.32 -3.02 -12.28
C ALA A 50 -2.64 -2.26 -12.51
N LEU A 51 -3.57 -2.84 -13.28
CA LEU A 51 -4.89 -2.26 -13.54
C LEU A 51 -5.74 -2.20 -12.25
N GLY A 52 -5.72 -3.25 -11.43
CA GLY A 52 -6.43 -3.25 -10.15
C GLY A 52 -5.90 -2.19 -9.19
N GLY A 53 -4.57 -2.06 -9.09
CA GLY A 53 -3.95 -1.01 -8.29
C GLY A 53 -4.27 0.39 -8.79
N CYS A 54 -4.27 0.59 -10.11
CA CYS A 54 -4.71 1.84 -10.73
C CYS A 54 -6.17 2.18 -10.38
N ALA A 55 -7.09 1.22 -10.51
CA ALA A 55 -8.51 1.43 -10.23
C ALA A 55 -8.79 1.76 -8.75
N VAL A 56 -8.18 1.03 -7.81
CA VAL A 56 -8.39 1.29 -6.36
C VAL A 56 -7.86 2.65 -5.94
N ILE A 57 -6.70 3.05 -6.46
CA ILE A 57 -6.11 4.34 -6.12
C ILE A 57 -6.83 5.49 -6.85
N ALA A 58 -7.38 5.25 -8.05
CA ALA A 58 -8.27 6.20 -8.71
C ALA A 58 -9.56 6.42 -7.89
N ALA A 59 -10.17 5.36 -7.36
CA ALA A 59 -11.33 5.47 -6.47
C ALA A 59 -11.01 6.35 -5.23
N TYR A 60 -9.84 6.13 -4.62
CA TYR A 60 -9.31 6.98 -3.55
C TYR A 60 -9.15 8.43 -4.01
N GLY A 61 -8.50 8.67 -5.15
CA GLY A 61 -8.27 10.01 -5.71
C GLY A 61 -9.55 10.79 -6.05
N ILE A 62 -10.65 10.07 -6.30
CA ILE A 62 -11.99 10.65 -6.52
C ILE A 62 -12.69 10.96 -5.18
N ALA A 63 -12.68 10.00 -4.25
CA ALA A 63 -13.45 10.10 -3.01
C ALA A 63 -12.81 11.06 -1.98
N THR A 64 -11.48 11.04 -1.83
CA THR A 64 -10.79 11.77 -0.77
C THR A 64 -10.97 13.30 -0.84
N PRO A 65 -10.85 13.97 -2.00
CA PRO A 65 -11.06 15.42 -2.07
C PRO A 65 -12.47 15.85 -1.61
N LEU A 66 -13.49 15.09 -2.00
CA LEU A 66 -14.87 15.34 -1.56
C LEU A 66 -15.00 15.23 -0.04
N LEU A 67 -14.44 14.16 0.53
CA LEU A 67 -14.50 13.89 1.96
C LEU A 67 -13.71 14.94 2.78
N GLU A 68 -12.60 15.45 2.24
CA GLU A 68 -11.85 16.56 2.84
C GLU A 68 -12.67 17.85 2.85
N VAL A 69 -13.37 18.17 1.76
CA VAL A 69 -14.26 19.35 1.71
C VAL A 69 -15.38 19.26 2.73
N VAL A 70 -16.01 18.08 2.87
CA VAL A 70 -17.02 17.84 3.91
C VAL A 70 -16.41 18.02 5.30
N ALA A 71 -15.22 17.51 5.55
CA ALA A 71 -14.54 17.68 6.84
C ALA A 71 -14.24 19.17 7.14
N LEU A 72 -13.75 19.92 6.15
CA LEU A 72 -13.47 21.36 6.27
C LEU A 72 -14.73 22.18 6.50
N SER A 73 -15.86 21.78 5.90
CA SER A 73 -17.15 22.47 6.07
C SER A 73 -17.69 22.43 7.50
N LEU A 74 -17.21 21.51 8.35
CA LEU A 74 -17.57 21.44 9.78
C LEU A 74 -16.91 22.54 10.61
N GLY A 75 -15.89 23.21 10.06
CA GLY A 75 -15.09 24.23 10.75
C GLY A 75 -13.87 23.64 11.45
N ILE A 76 -12.79 24.42 11.51
CA ILE A 76 -11.47 24.01 12.04
C ILE A 76 -11.56 23.47 13.47
N ASP A 77 -12.45 24.04 14.28
CA ASP A 77 -12.64 23.64 15.68
C ASP A 77 -13.13 22.19 15.83
N LEU A 78 -13.87 21.68 14.83
CA LEU A 78 -14.43 20.32 14.86
C LEU A 78 -13.54 19.28 14.18
N LEU A 79 -12.54 19.70 13.39
CA LEU A 79 -11.61 18.78 12.72
C LEU A 79 -10.91 17.81 13.68
N PRO A 80 -10.39 18.24 14.84
CA PRO A 80 -9.81 17.32 15.82
C PRO A 80 -10.80 16.23 16.25
N LEU A 81 -12.09 16.58 16.42
CA LEU A 81 -13.13 15.61 16.77
C LEU A 81 -13.39 14.61 15.64
N VAL A 82 -13.30 15.03 14.38
CA VAL A 82 -13.36 14.11 13.22
C VAL A 82 -12.23 13.09 13.30
N HIS A 83 -10.99 13.52 13.61
CA HIS A 83 -9.86 12.58 13.74
C HIS A 83 -9.97 11.66 14.95
N VAL A 84 -10.59 12.12 16.05
CA VAL A 84 -10.98 11.27 17.17
C VAL A 84 -11.91 10.17 16.65
N GLY A 85 -13.00 10.54 15.98
CA GLY A 85 -13.95 9.60 15.39
C GLY A 85 -13.29 8.61 14.41
N GLN A 86 -12.42 9.09 13.52
CA GLN A 86 -11.68 8.26 12.57
C GLN A 86 -10.79 7.24 13.29
N THR A 87 -10.08 7.66 14.34
CA THR A 87 -9.19 6.79 15.10
C THR A 87 -9.97 5.73 15.86
N PHE A 88 -11.06 6.10 16.53
CA PHE A 88 -11.94 5.14 17.20
C PHE A 88 -12.53 4.13 16.22
N LEU A 89 -12.98 4.60 15.05
CA LEU A 89 -13.50 3.72 14.01
C LEU A 89 -12.41 2.76 13.49
N CYS A 90 -11.19 3.23 13.28
CA CYS A 90 -10.06 2.38 12.88
C CYS A 90 -9.70 1.35 13.96
N VAL A 91 -9.71 1.75 15.24
CA VAL A 91 -9.49 0.85 16.39
C VAL A 91 -10.59 -0.23 16.46
N ALA A 92 -11.83 0.10 16.12
CA ALA A 92 -12.94 -0.84 16.12
C ALA A 92 -12.91 -1.79 14.90
N VAL A 93 -12.59 -1.28 13.71
CA VAL A 93 -12.59 -2.06 12.47
C VAL A 93 -11.38 -3.00 12.39
N ASN A 94 -10.23 -2.61 12.95
CA ASN A 94 -9.00 -3.39 12.80
C ASN A 94 -9.09 -4.81 13.42
N PRO A 95 -9.61 -5.01 14.66
CA PRO A 95 -9.86 -6.35 15.21
C PRO A 95 -10.87 -7.18 14.41
N LEU A 96 -11.92 -6.54 13.88
CA LEU A 96 -12.91 -7.21 13.03
C LEU A 96 -12.27 -7.74 11.74
N TYR A 97 -11.42 -6.93 11.12
CA TYR A 97 -10.68 -7.32 9.93
C TYR A 97 -9.70 -8.48 10.23
N GLN A 98 -8.93 -8.40 11.31
CA GLN A 98 -8.01 -9.48 11.73
C GLN A 98 -8.74 -10.78 12.08
N TYR A 99 -9.92 -10.68 12.67
CA TYR A 99 -10.73 -11.84 12.97
C TYR A 99 -11.28 -12.49 11.68
N ALA A 100 -11.77 -11.68 10.74
CA ALA A 100 -12.29 -12.15 9.45
C ALA A 100 -11.22 -12.86 8.60
N GLN A 101 -9.96 -12.43 8.68
CA GLN A 101 -8.82 -13.06 8.00
C GLN A 101 -8.61 -14.54 8.37
N ARG A 102 -9.13 -15.02 9.51
CA ARG A 102 -8.98 -16.42 9.92
C ARG A 102 -9.88 -17.38 9.16
N TRP A 103 -11.02 -16.87 8.70
CA TRP A 103 -12.10 -17.70 8.16
C TRP A 103 -12.24 -17.55 6.65
N VAL A 104 -11.71 -16.45 6.10
CA VAL A 104 -11.94 -16.05 4.71
C VAL A 104 -10.61 -15.91 4.00
N LEU A 105 -10.48 -16.54 2.82
CA LEU A 105 -9.30 -16.40 1.97
C LEU A 105 -9.06 -14.91 1.62
N PRO A 106 -7.80 -14.45 1.53
CA PRO A 106 -7.47 -13.05 1.26
C PRO A 106 -8.21 -12.45 0.07
N ILE A 107 -8.34 -13.22 -1.02
CA ILE A 107 -9.01 -12.78 -2.25
C ILE A 107 -10.51 -12.50 -2.05
N ARG A 108 -11.20 -13.35 -1.29
CA ARG A 108 -12.62 -13.15 -0.96
C ARG A 108 -12.80 -12.02 0.05
N LEU A 109 -11.87 -11.88 0.99
CA LEU A 109 -11.92 -10.85 2.02
C LEU A 109 -11.86 -9.45 1.44
N ILE A 110 -10.99 -9.20 0.44
CA ILE A 110 -10.90 -7.92 -0.26
C ILE A 110 -12.22 -7.59 -0.97
N GLY A 111 -12.81 -8.56 -1.65
CA GLY A 111 -14.11 -8.39 -2.32
C GLY A 111 -15.23 -8.00 -1.35
N ILE A 112 -15.31 -8.68 -0.20
CA ILE A 112 -16.28 -8.35 0.86
C ILE A 112 -16.00 -6.95 1.43
N ALA A 113 -14.75 -6.65 1.77
CA ALA A 113 -14.37 -5.38 2.36
C ALA A 113 -14.68 -4.20 1.42
N TYR A 114 -14.36 -4.30 0.13
CA TYR A 114 -14.61 -3.23 -0.84
C TYR A 114 -16.10 -3.00 -1.06
N ARG A 115 -16.91 -4.06 -1.09
CA ARG A 115 -18.37 -3.95 -1.17
C ARG A 115 -18.97 -3.27 0.04
N VAL A 116 -18.55 -3.66 1.25
CA VAL A 116 -18.98 -3.00 2.50
C VAL A 116 -18.55 -1.53 2.51
N ILE A 117 -17.33 -1.23 2.03
CA ILE A 117 -16.85 0.14 1.96
C ILE A 117 -17.66 0.97 0.96
N ALA A 118 -17.91 0.43 -0.24
CA ALA A 118 -18.68 1.09 -1.28
C ALA A 118 -20.14 1.32 -0.86
N THR A 119 -20.80 0.33 -0.25
CA THR A 119 -22.21 0.45 0.16
C THR A 119 -22.40 1.47 1.27
N LEU A 120 -21.52 1.49 2.27
CA LEU A 120 -21.56 2.49 3.34
C LEU A 120 -21.25 3.90 2.81
N LEU A 121 -20.31 4.04 1.88
CA LEU A 121 -20.03 5.32 1.22
C LEU A 121 -21.27 5.85 0.50
N LEU A 122 -21.97 5.00 -0.27
CA LEU A 122 -23.20 5.37 -0.96
C LEU A 122 -24.33 5.72 0.02
N ALA A 123 -24.51 4.92 1.07
CA ALA A 123 -25.53 5.17 2.08
C ALA A 123 -25.32 6.51 2.80
N LEU A 124 -24.09 6.81 3.23
CA LEU A 124 -23.77 8.06 3.93
C LEU A 124 -23.84 9.28 3.01
N THR A 125 -23.44 9.15 1.75
CA THR A 125 -23.55 10.25 0.77
C THR A 125 -25.01 10.51 0.38
N ALA A 126 -25.84 9.48 0.24
CA ALA A 126 -27.27 9.61 0.05
C ALA A 126 -27.97 10.23 1.28
N LEU A 127 -27.53 9.87 2.49
CA LEU A 127 -28.02 10.48 3.72
C LEU A 127 -27.63 11.96 3.81
N ALA A 128 -26.40 12.31 3.43
CA ALA A 128 -25.93 13.70 3.38
C ALA A 128 -26.72 14.53 2.36
N ALA A 129 -27.07 13.95 1.21
CA ALA A 129 -27.92 14.60 0.22
C ALA A 129 -29.35 14.83 0.74
N SER A 130 -29.88 13.90 1.54
CA SER A 130 -31.21 14.02 2.15
C SER A 130 -31.26 15.07 3.28
N TRP A 131 -30.13 15.35 3.96
CA TRP A 131 -30.06 16.27 5.09
C TRP A 131 -28.87 17.26 4.99
N PRO A 132 -28.89 18.20 4.04
CA PRO A 132 -27.71 19.05 3.75
C PRO A 132 -27.26 19.94 4.92
N HIS A 133 -28.20 20.35 5.78
CA HIS A 133 -27.93 21.26 6.91
C HIS A 133 -27.52 20.51 8.19
N SER A 134 -27.51 19.18 8.18
CA SER A 134 -27.21 18.39 9.38
C SER A 134 -25.71 18.23 9.58
N ARG A 135 -25.16 18.95 10.57
CA ARG A 135 -23.77 18.80 11.00
C ARG A 135 -23.43 17.37 11.44
N ALA A 136 -24.40 16.64 12.00
CA ALA A 136 -24.19 15.26 12.43
C ALA A 136 -23.93 14.32 11.23
N VAL A 137 -24.66 14.50 10.12
CA VAL A 137 -24.47 13.67 8.92
C VAL A 137 -23.15 13.99 8.24
N ALA A 138 -22.79 15.27 8.14
CA ALA A 138 -21.48 15.70 7.65
C ALA A 138 -20.33 15.14 8.50
N TYR A 139 -20.48 15.14 9.84
CA TYR A 139 -19.52 14.52 10.75
C TYR A 139 -19.37 13.01 10.52
N CYS A 140 -20.48 12.26 10.43
CA CYS A 140 -20.43 10.82 10.16
C CYS A 140 -19.74 10.51 8.82
N LEU A 141 -20.03 11.29 7.78
CA LEU A 141 -19.40 11.13 6.47
C LEU A 141 -17.90 11.48 6.52
N ALA A 142 -17.50 12.54 7.23
CA ALA A 142 -16.10 12.93 7.41
C ALA A 142 -15.30 11.88 8.21
N VAL A 143 -15.90 11.32 9.27
CA VAL A 143 -15.32 10.20 10.03
C VAL A 143 -15.15 8.97 9.14
N TYR A 144 -16.18 8.64 8.38
CA TYR A 144 -16.12 7.52 7.44
C TYR A 144 -15.09 7.73 6.33
N GLY A 145 -14.87 8.99 5.92
CA GLY A 145 -13.87 9.34 4.93
C GLY A 145 -12.44 8.90 5.30
N GLY A 146 -12.12 8.80 6.59
CA GLY A 146 -10.85 8.23 7.05
C GLY A 146 -10.69 6.75 6.71
N ILE A 147 -11.78 5.96 6.79
CA ILE A 147 -11.76 4.54 6.39
C ILE A 147 -11.55 4.43 4.88
N VAL A 148 -12.29 5.22 4.09
CA VAL A 148 -12.16 5.25 2.62
C VAL A 148 -10.75 5.66 2.19
N ALA A 149 -10.11 6.57 2.93
CA ALA A 149 -8.76 7.02 2.64
C ALA A 149 -7.68 5.97 2.96
N VAL A 150 -7.87 5.17 4.01
CA VAL A 150 -6.82 4.32 4.56
C VAL A 150 -6.97 2.85 4.19
N TYR A 151 -8.17 2.28 4.29
CA TYR A 151 -8.36 0.83 4.15
C TYR A 151 -8.18 0.32 2.72
N PRO A 152 -8.85 0.86 1.68
CA PRO A 152 -8.76 0.29 0.33
C PRO A 152 -7.33 0.16 -0.22
N PRO A 153 -6.47 1.19 -0.14
CA PRO A 153 -5.08 1.09 -0.58
C PRO A 153 -4.30 0.02 0.21
N VAL A 154 -4.49 -0.04 1.53
CA VAL A 154 -3.77 -0.96 2.41
C VAL A 154 -4.17 -2.41 2.14
N LEU A 155 -5.47 -2.67 1.99
CA LEU A 155 -5.98 -4.01 1.65
C LEU A 155 -5.43 -4.48 0.31
N TYR A 156 -5.31 -3.59 -0.67
CA TYR A 156 -4.71 -3.90 -1.96
C TYR A 156 -3.22 -4.18 -1.86
N ASP A 157 -2.50 -3.40 -1.05
CA ASP A 157 -1.06 -3.62 -0.87
C ASP A 157 -0.76 -4.91 -0.11
N SER A 158 -1.63 -5.29 0.83
CA SER A 158 -1.62 -6.62 1.43
C SER A 158 -1.87 -7.68 0.39
N PHE A 159 -2.90 -7.55 -0.46
CA PHE A 159 -3.15 -8.45 -1.59
C PHE A 159 -1.90 -8.70 -2.43
N LEU A 160 -1.28 -7.65 -2.95
CA LEU A 160 -0.10 -7.76 -3.80
C LEU A 160 1.04 -8.53 -3.12
N ALA A 161 1.20 -8.34 -1.81
CA ALA A 161 2.18 -9.05 -1.02
C ALA A 161 1.91 -10.56 -0.84
N SER A 162 0.70 -11.08 -1.09
CA SER A 162 0.44 -12.54 -1.10
C SER A 162 0.82 -13.15 -2.41
N VAL A 163 0.56 -12.42 -3.50
CA VAL A 163 0.54 -13.06 -4.81
C VAL A 163 1.90 -12.97 -5.51
N HIS A 164 2.77 -12.05 -5.08
CA HIS A 164 4.10 -11.91 -5.66
C HIS A 164 5.17 -12.49 -4.74
N THR A 165 6.00 -13.37 -5.31
CA THR A 165 7.15 -13.93 -4.58
C THR A 165 8.24 -12.88 -4.36
N ARG A 166 9.13 -13.10 -3.39
CA ARG A 166 10.20 -12.15 -3.02
C ARG A 166 11.08 -11.66 -4.21
N PRO A 167 11.60 -12.54 -5.10
CA PRO A 167 12.43 -12.09 -6.22
C PRO A 167 11.62 -11.41 -7.34
N GLU A 168 10.36 -11.77 -7.49
CA GLU A 168 9.44 -11.20 -8.48
C GLU A 168 8.99 -9.79 -8.07
N ALA A 169 8.66 -9.59 -6.80
CA ALA A 169 8.21 -8.31 -6.23
C ALA A 169 9.21 -7.17 -6.51
N LYS A 170 10.52 -7.43 -6.40
CA LYS A 170 11.58 -6.43 -6.66
C LYS A 170 11.58 -5.91 -8.11
N ARG A 171 11.08 -6.70 -9.08
CA ARG A 171 11.02 -6.32 -10.50
C ARG A 171 9.67 -5.72 -10.87
N VAL A 172 8.61 -6.26 -10.29
CA VAL A 172 7.21 -5.97 -10.63
C VAL A 172 6.66 -4.74 -9.90
N TYR A 173 7.08 -4.49 -8.66
CA TYR A 173 6.48 -3.43 -7.84
C TYR A 173 6.68 -2.04 -8.47
N GLY A 174 7.82 -1.75 -9.10
CA GLY A 174 8.03 -0.46 -9.78
C GLY A 174 6.93 -0.12 -10.80
N ILE A 175 6.50 -1.11 -11.59
CA ILE A 175 5.43 -0.96 -12.58
C ILE A 175 4.07 -0.80 -11.89
N ILE A 176 3.80 -1.58 -10.83
CA ILE A 176 2.55 -1.49 -10.08
C ILE A 176 2.41 -0.13 -9.37
N TYR A 177 3.48 0.38 -8.75
CA TYR A 177 3.48 1.70 -8.12
C TYR A 177 3.24 2.80 -9.15
N PHE A 178 3.85 2.72 -10.33
CA PHE A 178 3.58 3.64 -11.41
C PHE A 178 2.10 3.61 -11.85
N ALA A 179 1.52 2.42 -12.00
CA ALA A 179 0.11 2.27 -12.36
C ALA A 179 -0.82 2.83 -11.28
N LYS A 180 -0.55 2.54 -10.01
CA LYS A 180 -1.26 3.11 -8.84
C LYS A 180 -1.25 4.65 -8.86
N GLN A 181 -0.10 5.24 -9.16
CA GLN A 181 0.07 6.70 -9.14
C GLN A 181 -0.54 7.38 -10.36
N SER A 182 -0.55 6.68 -11.49
CA SER A 182 -1.32 7.10 -12.66
C SER A 182 -2.82 7.10 -12.34
N GLY A 183 -3.29 6.08 -11.63
CA GLY A 183 -4.66 6.02 -11.11
C GLY A 183 -4.99 7.18 -10.19
N LEU A 184 -4.08 7.53 -9.27
CA LEU A 184 -4.25 8.67 -8.37
C LEU A 184 -4.45 9.99 -9.15
N LEU A 185 -3.55 10.27 -10.10
CA LEU A 185 -3.60 11.48 -10.92
C LEU A 185 -4.89 11.54 -11.75
N LEU A 186 -5.24 10.44 -12.42
CA LEU A 186 -6.47 10.34 -13.21
C LEU A 186 -7.71 10.50 -12.33
N GLY A 187 -7.75 9.85 -11.18
CA GLY A 187 -8.85 9.94 -10.22
C GLY A 187 -9.07 11.36 -9.72
N SER A 188 -8.01 12.05 -9.29
CA SER A 188 -8.10 13.44 -8.83
C SER A 188 -8.47 14.42 -9.95
N PHE A 189 -7.99 14.19 -11.18
CA PHE A 189 -8.37 14.99 -12.35
C PHE A 189 -9.85 14.81 -12.70
N VAL A 190 -10.32 13.56 -12.74
CA VAL A 190 -11.73 13.22 -12.96
C VAL A 190 -12.62 13.79 -11.85
N ALA A 191 -12.14 13.79 -10.60
CA ALA A 191 -12.81 14.43 -9.48
C ALA A 191 -13.09 15.92 -9.74
N GLY A 192 -12.06 16.68 -10.14
CA GLY A 192 -12.21 18.11 -10.44
C GLY A 192 -13.21 18.38 -11.57
N LEU A 193 -13.12 17.62 -12.68
CA LEU A 193 -13.98 17.81 -13.85
C LEU A 193 -15.45 17.46 -13.60
N LEU A 194 -15.71 16.36 -12.91
CA LEU A 194 -17.08 15.87 -12.70
C LEU A 194 -17.75 16.53 -11.50
N PHE A 195 -17.00 17.09 -10.54
CA PHE A 195 -17.57 17.67 -9.33
C PHE A 195 -18.48 18.86 -9.64
N GLU A 196 -18.12 19.74 -10.59
CA GLU A 196 -18.97 20.86 -11.00
C GLU A 196 -20.32 20.41 -11.59
N ARG A 197 -20.34 19.26 -12.26
CA ARG A 197 -21.52 18.75 -12.97
C ARG A 197 -22.41 17.87 -12.10
N PHE A 198 -21.81 17.01 -11.27
CA PHE A 198 -22.49 15.93 -10.55
C PHE A 198 -22.48 16.10 -9.03
N GLY A 199 -21.68 17.03 -8.50
CA GLY A 199 -21.59 17.30 -7.06
C GLY A 199 -21.24 16.03 -6.26
N PRO A 200 -21.93 15.76 -5.13
CA PRO A 200 -21.68 14.58 -4.29
C PRO A 200 -21.92 13.22 -4.98
N GLN A 201 -22.66 13.18 -6.09
CA GLN A 201 -22.98 11.93 -6.81
C GLN A 201 -21.76 11.28 -7.46
N ILE A 202 -20.62 12.00 -7.54
CA ILE A 202 -19.36 11.47 -8.03
C ILE A 202 -18.85 10.25 -7.23
N THR A 203 -19.34 10.05 -6.00
CA THR A 203 -19.05 8.85 -5.21
C THR A 203 -19.47 7.55 -5.88
N LEU A 204 -20.48 7.59 -6.77
CA LEU A 204 -20.85 6.44 -7.61
C LEU A 204 -19.70 5.97 -8.50
N VAL A 205 -18.89 6.90 -9.02
CA VAL A 205 -17.72 6.58 -9.84
C VAL A 205 -16.66 5.88 -8.98
N ALA A 206 -16.41 6.37 -7.76
CA ALA A 206 -15.49 5.71 -6.83
C ALA A 206 -15.96 4.28 -6.48
N CYS A 207 -17.26 4.09 -6.23
CA CYS A 207 -17.85 2.77 -5.98
C CYS A 207 -17.73 1.83 -7.18
N ALA A 208 -17.97 2.32 -8.40
CA ALA A 208 -17.77 1.55 -9.63
C ALA A 208 -16.31 1.11 -9.80
N MET A 209 -15.35 1.98 -9.45
CA MET A 209 -13.92 1.65 -9.47
C MET A 209 -13.54 0.60 -8.40
N TYR A 210 -14.17 0.59 -7.22
CA TYR A 210 -13.99 -0.49 -6.25
C TYR A 210 -14.48 -1.83 -6.79
N GLU A 211 -15.67 -1.89 -7.40
CA GLU A 211 -16.18 -3.12 -8.03
C GLU A 211 -15.32 -3.57 -9.21
N ALA A 212 -14.84 -2.64 -10.04
CA ALA A 212 -13.90 -2.93 -11.11
C ALA A 212 -12.61 -3.57 -10.56
N THR A 213 -12.12 -3.11 -9.42
CA THR A 213 -10.95 -3.71 -8.76
C THR A 213 -11.24 -5.14 -8.30
N VAL A 214 -12.41 -5.39 -7.69
CA VAL A 214 -12.82 -6.74 -7.29
C VAL A 214 -12.90 -7.68 -8.50
N HIS A 215 -13.44 -7.20 -9.63
CA HIS A 215 -13.51 -7.97 -10.86
C HIS A 215 -12.12 -8.32 -11.42
N LEU A 216 -11.20 -7.34 -11.47
CA LEU A 216 -9.83 -7.55 -11.93
C LEU A 216 -9.06 -8.55 -11.06
N VAL A 217 -9.28 -8.51 -9.74
CA VAL A 217 -8.69 -9.47 -8.79
C VAL A 217 -9.23 -10.88 -9.05
N HIS A 218 -10.53 -11.07 -9.28
CA HIS A 218 -11.10 -12.37 -9.63
C HIS A 218 -10.63 -12.89 -11.00
N CYS A 219 -10.53 -12.04 -12.02
CA CYS A 219 -9.98 -12.43 -13.32
C CYS A 219 -8.53 -12.91 -13.20
N ARG A 220 -7.75 -12.30 -12.32
CA ARG A 220 -6.36 -12.73 -12.06
C ARG A 220 -6.31 -14.12 -11.45
N SER A 221 -7.16 -14.44 -10.47
CA SER A 221 -7.17 -15.78 -9.87
C SER A 221 -7.64 -16.85 -10.85
N ALA A 222 -8.68 -16.57 -11.63
CA ALA A 222 -9.16 -17.52 -12.66
C ALA A 222 -8.09 -17.83 -13.72
N SER A 223 -7.29 -16.83 -14.10
CA SER A 223 -6.19 -17.02 -15.05
C SER A 223 -5.04 -17.88 -14.50
N PHE A 224 -4.95 -18.04 -13.18
CA PHE A 224 -3.94 -18.89 -12.53
C PHE A 224 -4.42 -20.35 -12.47
N ASP A 225 -5.68 -20.57 -12.10
CA ASP A 225 -6.29 -21.90 -12.03
C ASP A 225 -6.31 -22.59 -13.42
N GLU A 226 -6.61 -21.85 -14.50
CA GLU A 226 -6.56 -22.38 -15.88
C GLU A 226 -5.13 -22.75 -16.34
N GLY A 227 -4.10 -22.11 -15.77
CA GLY A 227 -2.70 -22.39 -16.07
C GLY A 227 -2.18 -23.65 -15.39
N GLU A 228 -2.64 -23.94 -14.16
CA GLU A 228 -2.36 -25.19 -13.46
C GLU A 228 -3.11 -26.36 -14.08
N GLU A 229 -4.40 -26.23 -14.42
CA GLU A 229 -5.16 -27.29 -15.11
C GLU A 229 -4.57 -27.63 -16.49
N GLY A 230 -4.00 -26.64 -17.19
CA GLY A 230 -3.28 -26.85 -18.46
C GLY A 230 -1.92 -27.54 -18.31
N SER A 231 -1.30 -27.46 -17.13
CA SER A 231 -0.01 -28.12 -16.81
C SER A 231 -0.23 -29.52 -16.22
N GLU A 232 -1.25 -29.71 -15.37
CA GLU A 232 -1.67 -31.02 -14.84
C GLU A 232 -2.29 -31.90 -15.93
N GLY A 233 -2.84 -31.32 -17.00
CA GLY A 233 -3.28 -32.05 -18.19
C GLY A 233 -2.16 -32.74 -18.98
N ALA A 234 -0.89 -32.39 -18.72
CA ALA A 234 0.29 -33.01 -19.34
C ALA A 234 1.05 -33.99 -18.41
N GLU A 235 0.85 -33.89 -17.09
CA GLU A 235 1.46 -34.79 -16.09
C GLU A 235 0.43 -35.21 -15.03
N ASN A 236 -0.46 -36.15 -15.39
CA ASN A 236 -0.60 -37.45 -14.70
C ASN A 236 -1.95 -38.13 -14.97
N GLY A 237 -1.87 -39.28 -15.65
CA GLY A 237 -2.59 -40.44 -15.15
C GLY A 237 -1.94 -40.88 -13.83
N LYS A 238 -2.77 -41.01 -12.77
CA LYS A 238 -2.46 -41.27 -11.33
C LYS A 238 -2.26 -39.97 -10.54
N GLY A 239 -3.24 -39.46 -9.79
CA GLY A 239 -4.19 -40.15 -8.92
C GLY A 239 -3.88 -39.76 -7.47
N GLY A 240 -4.85 -39.15 -6.78
CA GLY A 240 -4.85 -39.04 -5.33
C GLY A 240 -4.98 -37.63 -4.79
N GLY A 241 -6.22 -37.15 -4.64
CA GLY A 241 -6.52 -35.98 -3.83
C GLY A 241 -6.16 -36.19 -2.36
N GLY A 242 -5.36 -35.29 -1.81
CA GLY A 242 -4.97 -35.26 -0.39
C GLY A 242 -5.56 -34.06 0.32
N ARG A 243 -6.76 -34.23 0.89
CA ARG A 243 -7.26 -33.39 1.98
C ARG A 243 -6.42 -33.66 3.21
N CYS A 244 -5.89 -32.62 3.86
CA CYS A 244 -5.23 -32.72 5.16
C CYS A 244 -6.22 -33.20 6.21
N ALA A 245 -6.18 -34.50 6.52
CA ALA A 245 -6.80 -35.09 7.69
C ALA A 245 -5.86 -34.95 8.88
N ALA A 246 -6.44 -34.55 10.01
CA ALA A 246 -5.80 -34.53 11.31
C ALA A 246 -5.27 -35.92 11.67
N GLY A 247 -3.99 -35.99 12.08
CA GLY A 247 -3.35 -37.19 12.60
C GLY A 247 -2.92 -36.97 14.05
N SER A 248 -3.69 -37.53 14.97
CA SER A 248 -3.30 -37.82 16.35
C SER A 248 -2.17 -38.86 16.38
N HIS A 249 -1.14 -38.65 17.19
CA HIS A 249 -0.20 -39.71 17.56
C HIS A 249 0.04 -39.70 19.07
N ASP A 250 -0.55 -40.70 19.75
CA ASP A 250 -0.06 -41.25 21.01
C ASP A 250 1.12 -42.18 20.73
N GLY A 251 2.14 -42.16 21.59
CA GLY A 251 3.30 -43.04 21.52
C GLY A 251 4.26 -42.83 22.69
N ARG A 252 4.22 -43.77 23.63
CA ARG A 252 4.98 -43.85 24.89
C ARG A 252 6.31 -44.61 24.64
N GLY A 253 7.43 -44.18 25.24
CA GLY A 253 8.64 -45.02 25.32
C GLY A 253 9.99 -44.30 25.48
N ASP A 254 10.41 -44.22 26.74
CA ASP A 254 11.76 -44.39 27.32
C ASP A 254 12.95 -43.42 27.11
N ASP A 255 13.60 -43.23 28.26
CA ASP A 255 14.73 -42.38 28.60
C ASP A 255 16.06 -42.83 27.99
N SER A 256 16.91 -41.87 27.58
CA SER A 256 18.31 -41.80 28.00
C SER A 256 19.08 -40.60 27.40
N GLY A 257 19.80 -39.88 28.29
CA GLY A 257 21.13 -39.32 28.01
C GLY A 257 21.18 -38.00 27.24
N GLY A 258 21.59 -36.92 27.93
CA GLY A 258 21.67 -35.59 27.35
C GLY A 258 22.85 -35.37 26.40
N HIS A 259 22.62 -34.50 25.43
CA HIS A 259 23.59 -33.47 25.04
C HIS A 259 22.80 -32.28 24.49
N ALA A 260 22.94 -31.14 25.16
CA ALA A 260 22.42 -29.87 24.70
C ALA A 260 23.27 -29.43 23.49
N ASP A 261 22.72 -29.52 22.29
CA ASP A 261 23.21 -28.80 21.12
C ASP A 261 22.13 -27.83 20.65
N CYS A 262 22.30 -26.59 21.11
CA CYS A 262 21.66 -25.41 20.57
C CYS A 262 22.31 -25.09 19.21
N ASP A 263 21.59 -25.33 18.11
CA ASP A 263 21.63 -24.51 16.88
C ASP A 263 20.82 -25.20 15.76
N ALA A 264 19.49 -24.97 15.75
CA ALA A 264 18.61 -25.22 14.61
C ALA A 264 17.69 -23.99 14.42
N PRO A 265 17.41 -23.56 13.18
CA PRO A 265 17.34 -22.14 12.83
C PRO A 265 15.98 -21.50 13.17
N ASP A 266 16.05 -20.23 13.62
CA ASP A 266 14.96 -19.33 14.06
C ASP A 266 13.71 -19.24 13.15
N SER A 267 13.72 -19.81 11.95
CA SER A 267 12.61 -19.74 10.98
C SER A 267 11.41 -20.61 11.34
N GLN A 268 11.62 -21.86 11.79
CA GLN A 268 10.52 -22.79 12.13
C GLN A 268 9.91 -22.46 13.51
N ALA A 269 10.72 -22.01 14.47
CA ALA A 269 10.25 -21.53 15.76
C ALA A 269 9.44 -20.22 15.64
N SER A 270 9.72 -19.38 14.64
CA SER A 270 8.93 -18.19 14.35
C SER A 270 7.56 -18.52 13.74
N GLY A 271 7.45 -19.57 12.93
CA GLY A 271 6.18 -20.03 12.33
C GLY A 271 5.19 -20.59 13.36
N ALA A 272 5.62 -21.56 14.18
CA ALA A 272 4.79 -22.13 15.24
C ALA A 272 4.39 -21.11 16.32
N ARG A 273 5.20 -20.05 16.52
CA ARG A 273 4.89 -18.96 17.46
C ARG A 273 3.99 -17.88 16.86
N ALA A 274 3.97 -17.73 15.53
CA ALA A 274 3.02 -16.88 14.82
C ALA A 274 1.61 -17.48 14.93
N GLU A 275 1.46 -18.80 14.79
CA GLU A 275 0.17 -19.52 14.99
C GLU A 275 -0.47 -19.25 16.36
N SER A 276 0.33 -19.18 17.44
CA SER A 276 -0.16 -18.84 18.78
C SER A 276 -0.64 -17.38 18.90
N CYS A 277 0.02 -16.43 18.22
CA CYS A 277 -0.42 -15.02 18.18
C CYS A 277 -1.62 -14.78 17.27
N CYS A 278 -1.80 -15.60 16.23
CA CYS A 278 -2.95 -15.58 15.33
C CYS A 278 -4.28 -15.92 16.02
N SER A 279 -4.26 -16.41 17.27
CA SER A 279 -5.47 -16.77 18.05
C SER A 279 -6.20 -15.56 18.68
N PHE A 280 -5.58 -14.38 18.79
CA PHE A 280 -6.23 -13.20 19.39
C PHE A 280 -6.57 -12.07 18.38
N ALA A 281 -7.65 -11.31 18.60
CA ALA A 281 -8.10 -10.22 17.71
C ALA A 281 -7.12 -9.03 17.63
N PHE A 282 -5.99 -9.14 18.34
CA PHE A 282 -4.86 -8.22 18.32
C PHE A 282 -3.55 -8.91 17.89
N GLY A 283 -3.64 -10.05 17.18
CA GLY A 283 -2.47 -10.83 16.76
C GLY A 283 -1.44 -9.99 16.01
N GLY A 284 -1.88 -9.07 15.15
CA GLY A 284 -0.98 -8.16 14.45
C GLY A 284 -0.22 -7.19 15.36
N VAL A 285 -0.83 -6.71 16.45
CA VAL A 285 -0.15 -5.85 17.45
C VAL A 285 0.92 -6.65 18.19
N CYS A 286 0.61 -7.89 18.58
CA CYS A 286 1.56 -8.79 19.23
C CYS A 286 2.75 -9.12 18.32
N ILE A 287 2.50 -9.35 17.02
CA ILE A 287 3.55 -9.59 16.01
C ILE A 287 4.45 -8.36 15.90
N ILE A 288 3.87 -7.16 15.78
CA ILE A 288 4.64 -5.92 15.72
C ILE A 288 5.49 -5.73 16.97
N ALA A 289 4.96 -6.01 18.17
CA ALA A 289 5.72 -5.84 19.41
C ALA A 289 6.95 -6.77 19.49
N ARG A 290 6.88 -7.96 18.88
CA ARG A 290 7.94 -8.98 18.90
C ARG A 290 8.99 -8.77 17.81
N ASP A 291 8.56 -8.49 16.59
CA ASP A 291 9.47 -8.35 15.45
C ASP A 291 10.18 -6.98 15.47
N ARG A 292 11.52 -7.02 15.50
CA ARG A 292 12.34 -5.81 15.53
C ARG A 292 12.14 -4.92 14.30
N THR A 293 12.05 -5.50 13.10
CA THR A 293 11.89 -4.75 11.85
C THR A 293 10.52 -4.10 11.80
N LEU A 294 9.46 -4.81 12.19
CA LEU A 294 8.11 -4.25 12.25
C LEU A 294 7.99 -3.11 13.29
N ARG A 295 8.68 -3.18 14.43
CA ARG A 295 8.72 -2.05 15.39
C ARG A 295 9.30 -0.78 14.78
N TRP A 296 10.39 -0.89 14.01
CA TRP A 296 10.99 0.27 13.38
C TRP A 296 10.14 0.81 12.22
N LEU A 297 9.48 -0.06 11.45
CA LEU A 297 8.51 0.34 10.43
C LEU A 297 7.28 1.04 11.05
N ALA A 298 6.77 0.51 12.16
CA ALA A 298 5.71 1.12 12.95
C ALA A 298 6.10 2.51 13.47
N ALA A 299 7.29 2.62 14.10
CA ALA A 299 7.80 3.89 14.62
C ALA A 299 8.06 4.92 13.50
N GLN A 300 8.64 4.49 12.38
CA GLN A 300 8.83 5.35 11.22
C GLN A 300 7.50 5.84 10.67
N HIS A 301 6.51 4.95 10.50
CA HIS A 301 5.20 5.34 9.99
C HIS A 301 4.48 6.31 10.93
N PHE A 302 4.54 6.07 12.24
CA PHE A 302 3.98 6.97 13.25
C PHE A 302 4.58 8.38 13.15
N VAL A 303 5.91 8.50 13.18
CA VAL A 303 6.60 9.80 13.10
C VAL A 303 6.30 10.49 11.75
N SER A 304 6.33 9.74 10.66
CA SER A 304 6.04 10.27 9.31
C SER A 304 4.61 10.80 9.19
N ALA A 305 3.63 10.06 9.73
CA ALA A 305 2.23 10.45 9.74
C ALA A 305 1.97 11.66 10.65
N MET A 306 2.65 11.75 11.80
CA MET A 306 2.60 12.94 12.66
C MET A 306 3.10 14.19 11.95
N ILE A 307 4.26 14.12 11.27
CA ILE A 307 4.81 15.25 10.52
C ILE A 307 3.88 15.66 9.38
N THR A 308 3.39 14.68 8.62
CA THR A 308 2.49 14.91 7.48
C THR A 308 1.21 15.60 7.91
N SER A 309 0.60 15.13 9.01
CA SER A 309 -0.61 15.72 9.57
C SER A 309 -0.35 17.11 10.16
N GLY A 310 0.79 17.32 10.81
CA GLY A 310 1.18 18.63 11.31
C GLY A 310 1.35 19.67 10.20
N ILE A 311 2.03 19.32 9.10
CA ILE A 311 2.15 20.18 7.91
C ILE A 311 0.76 20.48 7.32
N TRP A 312 -0.12 19.48 7.30
CA TRP A 312 -1.49 19.66 6.84
C TRP A 312 -2.26 20.67 7.68
N TYR A 313 -2.12 20.65 9.01
CA TYR A 313 -2.77 21.62 9.90
C TYR A 313 -2.23 23.04 9.73
N GLU A 314 -0.91 23.21 9.63
CA GLU A 314 -0.31 24.52 9.35
C GLU A 314 -0.81 25.07 8.00
N ARG A 315 -0.91 24.22 6.98
CA ARG A 315 -1.50 24.59 5.69
C ARG A 315 -2.98 24.97 5.83
N ALA A 316 -3.76 24.19 6.58
CA ALA A 316 -5.19 24.45 6.77
C ALA A 316 -5.43 25.80 7.43
N GLU A 317 -4.71 26.12 8.50
CA GLU A 317 -4.79 27.43 9.18
C GLU A 317 -4.46 28.58 8.22
N LEU A 318 -3.39 28.46 7.43
CA LEU A 318 -3.00 29.48 6.44
C LEU A 318 -4.01 29.62 5.29
N LEU A 319 -4.63 28.53 4.84
CA LEU A 319 -5.69 28.59 3.82
C LEU A 319 -6.95 29.27 4.36
N THR A 320 -7.31 28.99 5.62
CA THR A 320 -8.51 29.58 6.23
C THR A 320 -8.35 31.05 6.58
N SER A 321 -7.14 31.48 6.97
CA SER A 321 -6.83 32.88 7.25
C SER A 321 -6.52 33.69 5.99
N GLY A 322 -5.99 33.05 4.93
CA GLY A 322 -5.58 33.71 3.69
C GLY A 322 -6.69 33.89 2.65
N PHE A 323 -7.74 33.05 2.67
CA PHE A 323 -8.82 33.08 1.68
C PHE A 323 -10.20 33.16 2.35
N ALA A 324 -11.07 34.02 1.82
CA ALA A 324 -12.45 34.18 2.30
C ALA A 324 -13.43 33.15 1.71
N SER A 325 -13.16 32.64 0.50
CA SER A 325 -14.05 31.73 -0.23
C SER A 325 -13.59 30.28 -0.16
N ASP A 326 -14.52 29.35 0.11
CA ASP A 326 -14.25 27.91 0.07
C ASP A 326 -13.94 27.42 -1.35
N ALA A 327 -14.47 28.07 -2.38
CA ALA A 327 -14.17 27.73 -3.78
C ALA A 327 -12.68 27.97 -4.11
N GLU A 328 -12.11 29.08 -3.65
CA GLU A 328 -10.69 29.40 -3.85
C GLU A 328 -9.79 28.41 -3.09
N ARG A 329 -10.18 28.02 -1.86
CA ARG A 329 -9.47 27.00 -1.09
C ARG A 329 -9.45 25.66 -1.82
N VAL A 330 -10.59 25.24 -2.37
CA VAL A 330 -10.71 24.00 -3.17
C VAL A 330 -9.84 24.09 -4.43
N GLU A 331 -9.84 25.22 -5.12
CA GLU A 331 -9.01 25.41 -6.32
C GLU A 331 -7.51 25.30 -6.02
N VAL A 332 -7.03 25.94 -4.94
CA VAL A 332 -5.63 25.84 -4.50
C VAL A 332 -5.27 24.39 -4.13
N ILE A 333 -6.15 23.69 -3.42
CA ILE A 333 -5.96 22.28 -3.08
C ILE A 333 -5.91 21.43 -4.36
N ALA A 334 -6.80 21.65 -5.32
CA ALA A 334 -6.81 20.93 -6.59
C ALA A 334 -5.52 21.16 -7.40
N LYS A 335 -5.02 22.40 -7.47
CA LYS A 335 -3.74 22.74 -8.12
C LYS A 335 -2.55 22.05 -7.45
N LEU A 336 -2.53 22.03 -6.11
CA LEU A 336 -1.53 21.29 -5.35
C LEU A 336 -1.58 19.79 -5.70
N GLN A 337 -2.79 19.25 -5.83
CA GLN A 337 -2.98 17.85 -6.17
C GLN A 337 -2.50 17.53 -7.61
N LEU A 338 -2.72 18.44 -8.56
CA LEU A 338 -2.16 18.30 -9.90
C LEU A 338 -0.62 18.35 -9.91
N ALA A 339 -0.05 19.31 -9.16
CA ALA A 339 1.39 19.53 -9.12
C ALA A 339 2.16 18.30 -8.60
N TYR A 340 1.71 17.67 -7.50
CA TYR A 340 2.40 16.46 -7.02
C TYR A 340 2.33 15.34 -8.05
N GLY A 341 1.18 15.13 -8.70
CA GLY A 341 1.01 14.00 -9.62
C GLY A 341 1.91 14.13 -10.86
N VAL A 342 2.02 15.35 -11.40
CA VAL A 342 2.91 15.66 -12.52
C VAL A 342 4.39 15.50 -12.16
N ILE A 343 4.79 15.78 -10.91
CA ILE A 343 6.18 15.61 -10.45
C ILE A 343 6.47 14.13 -10.10
N THR A 344 5.52 13.43 -9.50
CA THR A 344 5.72 12.07 -8.96
C THR A 344 5.91 11.05 -10.07
N LEU A 345 5.13 11.14 -11.16
CA LEU A 345 5.17 10.15 -12.25
C LEU A 345 6.53 10.09 -12.98
N PRO A 346 7.13 11.21 -13.42
CA PRO A 346 8.44 11.19 -14.06
C PRO A 346 9.54 10.67 -13.13
N VAL A 347 9.51 11.04 -11.84
CA VAL A 347 10.51 10.61 -10.86
C VAL A 347 10.41 9.10 -10.61
N GLN A 348 9.20 8.55 -10.53
CA GLN A 348 9.00 7.10 -10.38
C GLN A 348 9.46 6.31 -11.60
N LEU A 349 9.12 6.77 -12.81
CA LEU A 349 9.48 6.07 -14.05
C LEU A 349 10.99 6.11 -14.33
N LEU A 350 11.61 7.28 -14.15
CA LEU A 350 12.97 7.54 -14.65
C LEU A 350 14.05 7.45 -13.57
N LEU A 351 13.70 7.77 -12.33
CA LEU A 351 14.67 8.01 -11.27
C LEU A 351 14.74 6.85 -10.28
N PHE A 352 13.64 6.19 -9.93
CA PHE A 352 13.63 5.14 -8.91
C PHE A 352 14.58 3.97 -9.24
N ALA A 353 14.45 3.38 -10.43
CA ALA A 353 15.28 2.24 -10.84
C ALA A 353 16.77 2.61 -10.98
N ARG A 354 17.06 3.87 -11.37
CA ARG A 354 18.43 4.39 -11.44
C ARG A 354 19.00 4.62 -10.03
N LEU A 355 18.26 5.29 -9.14
CA LEU A 355 18.66 5.57 -7.76
C LEU A 355 18.92 4.29 -6.97
N MET A 356 18.05 3.28 -7.11
CA MET A 356 18.25 1.96 -6.47
C MET A 356 19.59 1.35 -6.89
N ARG A 357 19.91 1.40 -8.18
CA ARG A 357 21.16 0.82 -8.72
C ARG A 357 22.41 1.62 -8.38
N SER A 358 22.30 2.96 -8.31
CA SER A 358 23.47 3.84 -8.16
C SER A 358 23.81 4.20 -6.72
N CYS A 359 22.81 4.38 -5.86
CA CYS A 359 22.98 4.95 -4.52
C CYS A 359 22.59 4.00 -3.39
N GLY A 360 21.99 2.85 -3.72
CA GLY A 360 21.59 1.83 -2.76
C GLY A 360 20.50 2.28 -1.78
N TYR A 361 20.14 1.37 -0.88
CA TYR A 361 19.00 1.51 0.03
C TYR A 361 19.12 2.71 0.99
N ARG A 362 20.33 3.01 1.46
CA ARG A 362 20.58 4.07 2.46
C ARG A 362 20.27 5.47 1.94
N SER A 363 20.71 5.78 0.73
CA SER A 363 20.49 7.09 0.14
C SER A 363 19.02 7.34 -0.17
N MET A 364 18.27 6.31 -0.56
CA MET A 364 16.84 6.44 -0.88
C MET A 364 15.99 6.76 0.35
N LEU A 365 16.30 6.15 1.49
CA LEU A 365 15.64 6.46 2.76
C LEU A 365 16.03 7.84 3.32
N ALA A 366 17.14 8.44 2.89
CA ALA A 366 17.55 9.76 3.34
C ALA A 366 16.79 10.91 2.63
N VAL A 367 16.23 10.69 1.44
CA VAL A 367 15.65 11.75 0.60
C VAL A 367 14.49 12.47 1.29
N THR A 368 13.51 11.73 1.84
CA THR A 368 12.35 12.32 2.52
C THR A 368 12.69 13.10 3.79
N PRO A 369 13.48 12.58 4.75
CA PRO A 369 13.87 13.38 5.91
C PRO A 369 14.70 14.63 5.53
N CYS A 370 15.59 14.54 4.54
CA CYS A 370 16.30 15.72 4.03
C CYS A 370 15.35 16.77 3.45
N THR A 371 14.37 16.34 2.65
CA THR A 371 13.34 17.22 2.07
C THR A 371 12.54 17.93 3.16
N LEU A 372 12.16 17.20 4.22
CA LEU A 372 11.47 17.75 5.38
C LEU A 372 12.31 18.77 6.13
N ILE A 373 13.56 18.44 6.46
CA ILE A 373 14.47 19.34 7.20
C ILE A 373 14.67 20.64 6.42
N VAL A 374 15.05 20.54 5.14
CA VAL A 374 15.31 21.72 4.28
C VAL A 374 14.05 22.55 4.09
N GLY A 375 12.92 21.91 3.76
CA GLY A 375 11.68 22.64 3.52
C GLY A 375 11.08 23.27 4.79
N LEU A 376 11.21 22.62 5.96
CA LEU A 376 10.78 23.20 7.23
C LEU A 376 11.68 24.38 7.65
N ILE A 377 13.01 24.26 7.50
CA ILE A 377 13.92 25.40 7.73
C ILE A 377 13.53 26.58 6.82
N THR A 378 13.30 26.30 5.53
CA THR A 378 12.89 27.33 4.56
C THR A 378 11.56 27.97 4.96
N SER A 379 10.57 27.20 5.41
CA SER A 379 9.28 27.70 5.89
C SER A 379 9.40 28.53 7.18
N ILE A 380 10.32 28.18 8.07
CA ILE A 380 10.58 28.95 9.30
C ILE A 380 11.22 30.30 8.96
N VAL A 381 12.13 30.33 7.98
CA VAL A 381 12.81 31.56 7.52
C VAL A 381 11.88 32.45 6.68
N HIS A 382 11.07 31.83 5.81
CA HIS A 382 10.13 32.49 4.92
C HIS A 382 8.69 32.08 5.27
N PRO A 383 8.09 32.66 6.34
CA PRO A 383 6.76 32.28 6.77
C PRO A 383 5.72 32.69 5.74
N GLY A 384 4.88 31.73 5.33
CA GLY A 384 3.78 31.98 4.41
C GLY A 384 3.25 30.71 3.76
N LEU A 385 2.07 30.84 3.14
CA LEU A 385 1.40 29.71 2.50
C LEU A 385 2.25 29.09 1.38
N ALA A 386 2.92 29.91 0.57
CA ALA A 386 3.75 29.43 -0.55
C ALA A 386 4.86 28.48 -0.09
N ALA A 387 5.55 28.79 1.00
CA ALA A 387 6.62 27.94 1.53
C ALA A 387 6.08 26.57 2.00
N ILE A 388 4.93 26.56 2.68
CA ILE A 388 4.29 25.31 3.13
C ILE A 388 3.79 24.49 1.93
N LEU A 389 3.22 25.14 0.90
CA LEU A 389 2.76 24.44 -0.31
C LEU A 389 3.94 23.79 -1.07
N VAL A 390 5.06 24.49 -1.20
CA VAL A 390 6.29 23.94 -1.81
C VAL A 390 6.82 22.77 -0.99
N LEU A 391 6.92 22.92 0.34
CA LEU A 391 7.33 21.85 1.25
C LEU A 391 6.42 20.62 1.12
N ASP A 392 5.09 20.77 1.17
CA ASP A 392 4.17 19.64 1.08
C ASP A 392 4.27 18.96 -0.29
N THR A 393 4.42 19.74 -1.37
CA THR A 393 4.60 19.19 -2.73
C THR A 393 5.87 18.35 -2.84
N LEU A 394 7.01 18.90 -2.44
CA LEU A 394 8.31 18.22 -2.52
C LEU A 394 8.36 17.00 -1.61
N ARG A 395 7.81 17.10 -0.39
CA ARG A 395 7.71 15.99 0.55
C ARG A 395 6.86 14.84 -0.01
N ARG A 396 5.69 15.15 -0.59
CA ARG A 396 4.84 14.12 -1.22
C ARG A 396 5.56 13.45 -2.39
N ALA A 397 6.17 14.26 -3.26
CA ALA A 397 6.93 13.75 -4.39
C ALA A 397 8.06 12.83 -3.92
N SER A 398 8.85 13.22 -2.91
CA SER A 398 9.93 12.38 -2.38
C SER A 398 9.41 11.10 -1.72
N ASP A 399 8.35 11.20 -0.92
CA ASP A 399 7.83 10.07 -0.15
C ASP A 399 7.19 9.03 -1.08
N TYR A 400 6.29 9.45 -1.97
CA TYR A 400 5.60 8.53 -2.87
C TYR A 400 6.51 7.96 -3.97
N SER A 401 7.49 8.71 -4.45
CA SER A 401 8.36 8.23 -5.54
C SER A 401 9.55 7.39 -5.08
N ILE A 402 10.07 7.65 -3.87
CA ILE A 402 11.33 7.06 -3.42
C ILE A 402 11.14 6.30 -2.10
N SER A 403 10.69 6.96 -1.03
CA SER A 403 10.73 6.37 0.31
C SER A 403 9.70 5.28 0.53
N MET A 404 8.44 5.47 0.12
CA MET A 404 7.40 4.45 0.21
C MET A 404 7.78 3.15 -0.52
N PRO A 405 8.13 3.16 -1.83
CA PRO A 405 8.52 1.95 -2.52
C PRO A 405 9.79 1.31 -1.92
N ALA A 406 10.76 2.10 -1.45
CA ALA A 406 11.92 1.57 -0.74
C ALA A 406 11.52 0.84 0.56
N LEU A 407 10.70 1.48 1.41
CA LEU A 407 10.19 0.86 2.64
C LEU A 407 9.36 -0.39 2.37
N ASP A 408 8.59 -0.40 1.29
CA ASP A 408 7.78 -1.55 0.89
C ASP A 408 8.63 -2.77 0.48
N THR A 409 9.87 -2.57 0.03
CA THR A 409 10.80 -3.69 -0.18
C THR A 409 11.22 -4.39 1.12
N LEU A 410 11.26 -3.68 2.26
CA LEU A 410 11.58 -4.31 3.56
C LEU A 410 10.49 -5.27 4.03
N TYR A 411 9.25 -5.01 3.61
CA TYR A 411 8.14 -5.90 3.91
C TYR A 411 8.25 -7.23 3.15
N CYS A 412 8.89 -7.24 1.98
CA CYS A 412 9.10 -8.47 1.20
C CYS A 412 10.04 -9.47 1.90
N ASP A 413 10.91 -9.01 2.80
CA ASP A 413 11.84 -9.87 3.53
C ASP A 413 11.19 -10.59 4.73
N LEU A 414 9.97 -10.20 5.11
CA LEU A 414 9.21 -10.80 6.20
C LEU A 414 8.51 -12.10 5.77
N HIS A 415 8.22 -12.97 6.74
CA HIS A 415 7.42 -14.17 6.49
C HIS A 415 5.99 -13.77 6.06
N SER A 416 5.33 -14.59 5.24
CA SER A 416 3.99 -14.28 4.71
C SER A 416 3.04 -13.93 5.85
N ASP A 417 2.94 -14.78 6.87
CA ASP A 417 1.94 -14.61 7.92
C ASP A 417 2.15 -13.33 8.74
N THR A 418 3.40 -12.93 8.97
CA THR A 418 3.70 -11.68 9.69
C THR A 418 3.43 -10.45 8.84
N LEU A 419 3.63 -10.54 7.52
CA LEU A 419 3.32 -9.48 6.57
C LEU A 419 1.80 -9.24 6.48
N TRP A 420 1.02 -10.32 6.46
CA TRP A 420 -0.44 -10.33 6.34
C TRP A 420 -1.18 -9.74 7.53
N LEU A 421 -0.69 -9.97 8.75
CA LEU A 421 -1.27 -9.43 9.97
C LEU A 421 -0.67 -8.09 10.39
N GLY A 422 0.64 -7.89 10.20
CA GLY A 422 1.38 -6.74 10.72
C GLY A 422 1.25 -5.48 9.86
N ARG A 423 1.39 -5.59 8.53
CA ARG A 423 1.39 -4.43 7.63
C ARG A 423 0.07 -3.65 7.65
N PRO A 424 -1.12 -4.30 7.64
CA PRO A 424 -2.38 -3.60 7.80
C PRO A 424 -2.43 -2.76 9.07
N VAL A 425 -2.09 -3.32 10.23
CA VAL A 425 -2.14 -2.61 11.52
C VAL A 425 -1.26 -1.37 11.51
N ILE A 426 -0.06 -1.46 10.95
CA ILE A 426 0.83 -0.30 10.85
C ILE A 426 0.12 0.82 10.08
N LYS A 427 -0.50 0.52 8.95
CA LYS A 427 -1.11 1.55 8.10
C LYS A 427 -2.50 2.00 8.57
N THR A 428 -3.32 1.10 9.11
CA THR A 428 -4.73 1.35 9.47
C THR A 428 -4.94 1.77 10.92
N LEU A 429 -4.02 1.44 11.83
CA LEU A 429 -4.12 1.80 13.25
C LEU A 429 -3.13 2.92 13.62
N ILE A 430 -1.86 2.73 13.28
CA ILE A 430 -0.78 3.64 13.72
C ILE A 430 -0.86 4.97 12.96
N GLY A 431 -1.19 4.96 11.67
CA GLY A 431 -1.37 6.16 10.87
C GLY A 431 -2.47 7.10 11.42
N PRO A 432 -3.71 6.62 11.62
CA PRO A 432 -4.76 7.42 12.24
C PRO A 432 -4.42 7.89 13.67
N LEU A 433 -3.80 7.03 14.49
CA LEU A 433 -3.35 7.42 15.82
C LEU A 433 -2.34 8.57 15.78
N ALA A 434 -1.36 8.52 14.87
CA ALA A 434 -0.41 9.59 14.65
C ALA A 434 -1.09 10.90 14.20
N THR A 435 -2.11 10.78 13.34
CA THR A 435 -2.92 11.93 12.89
C THR A 435 -3.65 12.58 14.05
N LEU A 436 -4.26 11.78 14.93
CA LEU A 436 -4.89 12.26 16.16
C LEU A 436 -3.88 12.92 17.10
N CYS A 437 -2.69 12.34 17.29
CA CYS A 437 -1.65 12.96 18.10
C CYS A 437 -1.20 14.31 17.53
N ALA A 438 -1.04 14.41 16.21
CA ALA A 438 -0.71 15.67 15.55
C ALA A 438 -1.82 16.72 15.72
N ALA A 439 -3.08 16.32 15.56
CA ALA A 439 -4.25 17.15 15.81
C ALA A 439 -4.28 17.69 17.26
N ALA A 440 -4.02 16.82 18.24
CA ALA A 440 -3.97 17.19 19.64
C ALA A 440 -2.84 18.17 19.94
N VAL A 441 -1.62 17.92 19.43
CA VAL A 441 -0.47 18.83 19.60
C VAL A 441 -0.76 20.19 18.96
N PHE A 442 -1.30 20.21 17.74
CA PHE A 442 -1.68 21.44 17.06
C PHE A 442 -2.73 22.23 17.85
N THR A 443 -3.82 21.58 18.28
CA THR A 443 -4.90 22.21 19.05
C THR A 443 -4.38 22.77 20.37
N LEU A 444 -3.60 22.00 21.13
CA LEU A 444 -2.99 22.45 22.38
C LEU A 444 -2.06 23.64 22.17
N SER A 445 -1.26 23.63 21.09
CA SER A 445 -0.36 24.73 20.78
C SER A 445 -1.12 26.03 20.43
N CYS A 446 -2.26 25.91 19.74
CA CYS A 446 -3.14 27.05 19.45
C CYS A 446 -3.79 27.59 20.72
N LEU A 447 -4.26 26.71 21.62
CA LEU A 447 -4.84 27.11 22.91
C LEU A 447 -3.85 27.87 23.80
N VAL A 448 -2.57 27.49 23.76
CA VAL A 448 -1.48 28.16 24.50
C VAL A 448 -1.02 29.45 23.80
N GLY A 449 -1.48 29.72 22.57
CA GLY A 449 -1.07 30.89 21.80
C GLY A 449 0.35 30.77 21.22
N VAL A 450 0.83 29.55 20.99
CA VAL A 450 2.15 29.29 20.39
C VAL A 450 2.14 29.76 18.94
N GLN A 451 3.06 30.68 18.61
CA GLN A 451 3.18 31.22 17.26
C GLN A 451 3.56 30.13 16.23
N PRO A 452 3.12 30.26 14.96
CA PRO A 452 3.35 29.24 13.92
C PRO A 452 4.82 28.81 13.77
N ARG A 453 5.76 29.75 13.88
CA ARG A 453 7.21 29.48 13.81
C ARG A 453 7.67 28.43 14.83
N TYR A 454 7.13 28.45 16.05
CA TYR A 454 7.53 27.53 17.12
C TYR A 454 6.88 26.16 16.93
N ARG A 455 5.66 26.10 16.38
CA ARG A 455 5.02 24.83 16.00
C ARG A 455 5.81 24.13 14.89
N GLN A 456 6.30 24.88 13.92
CA GLN A 456 7.19 24.35 12.87
C GLN A 456 8.53 23.85 13.42
N CYS A 457 9.08 24.46 14.48
CA CYS A 457 10.27 23.92 15.16
C CYS A 457 10.03 22.52 15.75
N TRP A 458 8.84 22.24 16.27
CA TRP A 458 8.52 20.88 16.74
C TRP A 458 8.44 19.87 15.57
N LEU A 459 7.89 20.26 14.42
CA LEU A 459 7.92 19.43 13.20
C LEU A 459 9.36 19.18 12.73
N LEU A 460 10.23 20.18 12.86
CA LEU A 460 11.65 20.04 12.54
C LEU A 460 12.33 19.02 13.48
N LEU A 461 12.06 19.06 14.79
CA LEU A 461 12.55 18.05 15.74
C LEU A 461 12.05 16.64 15.39
N LEU A 462 10.79 16.49 15.01
CA LEU A 462 10.25 15.21 14.52
C LEU A 462 10.95 14.75 13.24
N SER A 463 11.33 15.65 12.33
CA SER A 463 12.07 15.27 11.12
C SER A 463 13.47 14.72 11.41
N LEU A 464 14.11 15.17 12.50
CA LEU A 464 15.36 14.57 12.99
C LEU A 464 15.10 13.16 13.56
N ALA A 465 14.02 12.98 14.32
CA ALA A 465 13.61 11.65 14.79
C ALA A 465 13.29 10.71 13.60
N LEU A 466 12.67 11.23 12.54
CA LEU A 466 12.41 10.50 11.31
C LEU A 466 13.72 10.09 10.62
N THR A 467 14.73 10.96 10.63
CA THR A 467 16.07 10.63 10.11
C THR A 467 16.69 9.47 10.87
N ALA A 468 16.56 9.45 12.19
CA ALA A 468 17.05 8.35 13.03
C ALA A 468 16.35 7.02 12.74
N THR A 469 15.02 7.03 12.51
CA THR A 469 14.29 5.81 12.15
C THR A 469 14.67 5.31 10.76
N HIS A 470 14.81 6.20 9.77
CA HIS A 470 15.27 5.85 8.42
C HIS A 470 16.69 5.31 8.41
N TRP A 471 17.60 5.91 9.20
CA TRP A 471 18.96 5.40 9.37
C TRP A 471 18.95 3.97 9.93
N ARG A 472 18.16 3.71 10.99
CA ARG A 472 18.04 2.37 11.57
C ARG A 472 17.46 1.34 10.61
N LEU A 473 16.41 1.70 9.88
CA LEU A 473 15.83 0.85 8.83
C LEU A 473 16.82 0.59 7.70
N SER A 474 17.64 1.57 7.34
CA SER A 474 18.66 1.42 6.30
C SER A 474 19.76 0.41 6.68
N VAL A 475 20.12 0.36 7.97
CA VAL A 475 21.08 -0.62 8.50
C VAL A 475 20.49 -2.04 8.52
N LEU A 476 19.19 -2.16 8.78
CA LEU A 476 18.48 -3.44 8.73
C LEU A 476 18.35 -3.94 7.28
N GLY A 477 17.95 -3.07 6.34
CA GLY A 477 17.83 -3.40 4.91
C GLY A 477 19.16 -3.78 4.26
N GLY A 478 20.25 -3.09 4.60
CA GLY A 478 21.59 -3.40 4.06
C GLY A 478 22.17 -4.75 4.47
N ARG A 479 21.55 -5.48 5.42
CA ARG A 479 21.91 -6.87 5.73
C ARG A 479 21.27 -7.88 4.77
N SER A 480 20.15 -7.50 4.15
CA SER A 480 19.40 -8.32 3.17
C SER A 480 19.97 -8.23 1.75
N GLU A 481 20.72 -7.16 1.45
CA GLU A 481 21.45 -7.00 0.17
C GLU A 481 22.74 -7.83 0.08
N ARG A 482 23.18 -8.50 1.15
CA ARG A 482 24.34 -9.39 1.04
C ARG A 482 24.00 -10.53 0.09
N PRO A 483 24.76 -10.72 -0.99
CA PRO A 483 24.46 -11.74 -1.97
C PRO A 483 24.48 -13.10 -1.28
N THR A 484 23.42 -13.88 -1.49
CA THR A 484 23.28 -15.28 -1.06
C THR A 484 24.40 -16.20 -1.57
N SER A 485 25.32 -15.69 -2.41
CA SER A 485 26.55 -16.39 -2.82
C SER A 485 27.54 -16.64 -1.67
N GLU A 486 27.43 -15.96 -0.52
CA GLU A 486 28.24 -16.30 0.67
C GLU A 486 27.54 -17.29 1.63
N LEU A 487 26.24 -17.54 1.45
CA LEU A 487 25.46 -18.47 2.28
C LEU A 487 25.32 -19.87 1.66
N GLU A 488 25.71 -20.05 0.39
CA GLU A 488 25.94 -21.35 -0.23
C GLU A 488 27.45 -21.63 -0.35
N LYS A 489 28.14 -21.80 0.79
CA LYS A 489 29.15 -22.86 0.79
C LYS A 489 28.38 -24.15 1.04
N PRO A 490 28.28 -25.09 0.09
CA PRO A 490 27.87 -26.43 0.44
C PRO A 490 28.85 -26.88 1.51
N ARG A 491 28.38 -27.05 2.75
CA ARG A 491 29.10 -27.87 3.71
C ARG A 491 29.22 -29.22 3.02
N GLN A 492 30.42 -29.52 2.53
CA GLN A 492 30.79 -30.86 2.11
C GLN A 492 30.41 -31.77 3.27
N VAL A 493 29.30 -32.48 3.11
CA VAL A 493 29.01 -33.65 3.90
C VAL A 493 30.12 -34.62 3.52
N LEU A 494 31.18 -34.62 4.33
CA LEU A 494 32.22 -35.64 4.27
C LEU A 494 31.49 -36.97 4.42
N GLY A 495 31.62 -37.81 3.39
CA GLY A 495 31.00 -39.12 3.37
C GLY A 495 31.52 -39.99 4.51
N VAL A 496 30.61 -40.80 5.04
CA VAL A 496 30.93 -42.11 5.57
C VAL A 496 29.87 -43.06 5.02
N PHE A 497 30.19 -43.63 3.85
CA PHE A 497 29.80 -45.00 3.54
C PHE A 497 30.77 -45.88 4.34
N VAL A 498 30.23 -46.67 5.27
CA VAL A 498 30.45 -48.11 5.53
C VAL A 498 29.53 -48.49 6.70
#